data_AF-A0A811S567-F1
#
_entry.id   AF-A0A811S567-F1
#
_cell.length_a   1.000
_cell.length_b   1.000
_cell.length_c   1.000
_cell.angle_alpha   90.00
_cell.angle_beta   90.00
_cell.angle_gamma   90.00
#
_symmetry.space_group_name_H-M   'P 1'
#
loop_
_entity.id
_entity.type
_entity.pdbx_description
1 polymer ?
#
loop_
_entity_poly.entity_id
_entity_poly.type
_entity_poly.pdbx_seq_one_letter_code
_entity_poly.pdbx_strand_id
1 'polypeptide(L)'
;MVPTDSEDALAKAVANQPVSVAIDAGGQAFQFYSEDVFTGNYGMDLDHGVAAVGYGVSDDGTAYWIVTGLCGYIRMQRGTGNGGLCGIAMEASFPIKTSPNPACKPRRALISVPAIAALCCGWRVTLPYVGAR
;
A
#
# COMPACT_ATOMS: atom_id res chain seq x y z
N MET A 1 -3.31 15.85 -2.29
CA MET A 1 -2.05 15.35 -1.70
C MET A 1 -2.19 15.30 -0.19
N VAL A 2 -1.45 14.42 0.47
CA VAL A 2 -1.41 14.33 1.93
C VAL A 2 -0.46 15.43 2.45
N PRO A 3 -0.77 16.11 3.58
CA PRO A 3 0.20 16.96 4.27
C PRO A 3 1.52 16.23 4.52
N THR A 4 2.63 16.88 4.19
CA THR A 4 3.99 16.31 4.38
C THR A 4 4.30 16.13 5.85
N ASP A 5 5.12 15.14 6.17
CA ASP A 5 5.62 14.85 7.52
C ASP A 5 4.51 14.64 8.56
N SER A 6 3.42 14.00 8.15
CA SER A 6 2.30 13.67 9.03
C SER A 6 1.79 12.26 8.80
N GLU A 7 2.31 11.31 9.59
CA GLU A 7 1.80 9.93 9.63
C GLU A 7 0.30 9.86 9.99
N ASP A 8 -0.21 10.81 10.79
CA ASP A 8 -1.64 10.91 11.12
C ASP A 8 -2.49 11.30 9.92
N ALA A 9 -2.02 12.24 9.11
CA ALA A 9 -2.72 12.63 7.89
C ALA A 9 -2.66 11.51 6.84
N LEU A 10 -1.53 10.81 6.76
CA LEU A 10 -1.38 9.62 5.93
C LEU A 10 -2.35 8.52 6.38
N ALA A 11 -2.46 8.24 7.69
CA ALA A 11 -3.35 7.22 8.22
C ALA A 11 -4.81 7.52 7.86
N LYS A 12 -5.24 8.79 8.01
CA LYS A 12 -6.58 9.23 7.58
C LYS A 12 -6.82 9.02 6.10
N ALA A 13 -5.83 9.25 5.25
CA ALA A 13 -5.96 9.03 3.81
C ALA A 13 -6.04 7.52 3.48
N VAL A 14 -5.14 6.72 4.07
CA VAL A 14 -5.07 5.25 3.88
C VAL A 14 -6.35 4.55 4.34
N ALA A 15 -7.00 5.05 5.39
CA ALA A 15 -8.28 4.53 5.86
C ALA A 15 -9.42 4.67 4.83
N ASN A 16 -9.30 5.62 3.88
CA ASN A 16 -10.30 5.85 2.85
C ASN A 16 -9.98 5.14 1.52
N GLN A 17 -8.71 5.02 1.16
CA GLN A 17 -8.24 4.40 -0.08
C GLN A 17 -6.73 4.13 -0.05
N PRO A 18 -6.19 3.29 -0.95
CA PRO A 18 -4.76 3.19 -1.17
C PRO A 18 -4.11 4.55 -1.48
N VAL A 19 -2.95 4.81 -0.89
CA VAL A 19 -2.18 6.04 -1.07
C VAL A 19 -0.82 5.70 -1.68
N SER A 20 -0.45 6.35 -2.77
CA SER A 20 0.90 6.27 -3.32
C SER A 20 1.87 7.04 -2.43
N VAL A 21 2.97 6.42 -2.04
CA VAL A 21 4.01 7.00 -1.18
C VAL A 21 5.39 6.75 -1.77
N ALA A 22 6.32 7.66 -1.55
CA ALA A 22 7.74 7.42 -1.81
C ALA A 22 8.45 7.01 -0.52
N ILE A 23 9.39 6.08 -0.63
CA ILE A 23 10.23 5.61 0.47
C ILE A 23 11.69 5.52 0.03
N ASP A 24 12.61 5.61 1.00
CA ASP A 24 13.99 5.14 0.84
C ASP A 24 14.02 3.61 1.02
N ALA A 25 14.25 2.90 -0.08
CA ALA A 25 14.37 1.45 -0.11
C ALA A 25 15.75 0.98 -0.63
N GLY A 26 16.74 1.87 -0.70
CA GLY A 26 18.08 1.56 -1.19
C GLY A 26 18.90 0.66 -0.25
N GLY A 27 18.54 0.64 1.03
CA GLY A 27 19.25 -0.14 2.06
C GLY A 27 19.12 -1.66 1.91
N GLN A 28 20.20 -2.40 2.21
CA GLN A 28 20.21 -3.87 2.16
C GLN A 28 19.14 -4.52 3.05
N ALA A 29 18.83 -3.89 4.19
CA ALA A 29 17.80 -4.40 5.11
C ALA A 29 16.42 -4.47 4.43
N PHE A 30 16.11 -3.53 3.53
CA PHE A 30 14.86 -3.52 2.79
C PHE A 30 14.83 -4.62 1.70
N GLN A 31 15.95 -4.78 0.97
CA GLN A 31 16.06 -5.76 -0.11
C GLN A 31 15.94 -7.22 0.37
N PHE A 32 16.43 -7.50 1.59
CA PHE A 32 16.39 -8.83 2.19
C PHE A 32 15.26 -9.02 3.21
N TYR A 33 14.31 -8.08 3.29
CA TYR A 33 13.15 -8.26 4.16
C TYR A 33 12.34 -9.50 3.73
N SER A 34 11.98 -10.33 4.71
CA SER A 34 11.21 -11.55 4.50
C SER A 34 9.96 -11.64 5.36
N GLU A 35 10.01 -11.15 6.61
CA GLU A 35 8.94 -11.30 7.60
C GLU A 35 8.97 -10.22 8.69
N ASP A 36 7.99 -10.27 9.60
CA ASP A 36 7.81 -9.34 10.72
C ASP A 36 7.58 -7.87 10.34
N VAL A 37 7.67 -6.98 11.32
CA VAL A 37 7.58 -5.53 11.10
C VAL A 37 8.99 -5.04 10.83
N PHE A 38 9.21 -4.45 9.66
CA PHE A 38 10.46 -3.85 9.28
C PHE A 38 10.77 -2.63 10.15
N THR A 39 11.91 -2.70 10.85
CA THR A 39 12.45 -1.63 11.71
C THR A 39 13.91 -1.29 11.33
N GLY A 40 14.36 -1.71 10.13
CA GLY A 40 15.75 -1.56 9.71
C GLY A 40 16.16 -0.09 9.55
N ASN A 41 17.46 0.21 9.64
CA ASN A 41 17.99 1.56 9.47
C ASN A 41 17.73 2.10 8.05
N TYR A 42 17.43 3.39 7.98
CA TYR A 42 16.97 4.08 6.77
C TYR A 42 17.66 5.44 6.65
N GLY A 43 17.79 5.92 5.42
CA GLY A 43 17.98 7.33 5.13
C GLY A 43 16.64 8.01 4.87
N MET A 44 16.70 9.17 4.21
CA MET A 44 15.54 9.94 3.75
C MET A 44 15.67 10.25 2.26
N ASP A 45 16.51 9.50 1.54
CA ASP A 45 16.77 9.67 0.12
C ASP A 45 15.71 8.87 -0.67
N LEU A 46 14.52 9.44 -0.77
CA LEU A 46 13.36 8.79 -1.39
C LEU A 46 13.67 8.35 -2.83
N ASP A 47 13.66 7.05 -3.08
CA ASP A 47 14.12 6.45 -4.34
C ASP A 47 13.17 5.38 -4.90
N HIS A 48 12.16 4.95 -4.14
CA HIS A 48 11.19 3.93 -4.56
C HIS A 48 9.75 4.35 -4.31
N GLY A 49 8.91 4.21 -5.35
CA GLY A 49 7.47 4.44 -5.27
C GLY A 49 6.70 3.16 -4.93
N VAL A 50 5.87 3.22 -3.90
CA VAL A 50 5.05 2.10 -3.39
C VAL A 50 3.64 2.59 -3.04
N ALA A 51 2.75 1.69 -2.61
CA ALA A 51 1.42 2.07 -2.15
C ALA A 51 1.17 1.60 -0.72
N ALA A 52 0.79 2.53 0.16
CA ALA A 52 0.24 2.23 1.47
C ALA A 52 -1.24 1.81 1.31
N VAL A 53 -1.57 0.59 1.71
CA VAL A 53 -2.90 -0.01 1.53
C VAL A 53 -3.62 -0.27 2.85
N GLY A 54 -2.93 -0.08 3.98
CA GLY A 54 -3.49 -0.25 5.31
C GLY A 54 -2.47 0.03 6.40
N TYR A 55 -2.89 -0.13 7.64
CA TYR A 55 -2.03 -0.07 8.83
C TYR A 55 -2.65 -0.93 9.93
N GLY A 56 -1.84 -1.32 10.90
CA GLY A 56 -2.26 -2.17 12.01
C GLY A 56 -1.36 -2.03 13.21
N VAL A 57 -1.57 -2.94 14.16
CA VAL A 57 -0.74 -3.14 15.35
C VAL A 57 -0.53 -4.64 15.46
N SER A 58 0.71 -5.09 15.60
CA SER A 58 1.04 -6.51 15.78
C SER A 58 0.72 -6.95 17.21
N ASP A 59 0.76 -8.26 17.45
CA ASP A 59 0.41 -8.86 18.75
C ASP A 59 1.31 -8.37 19.90
N ASP A 60 2.53 -7.92 19.58
CA ASP A 60 3.51 -7.32 20.50
C ASP A 60 3.27 -5.82 20.78
N GLY A 61 2.26 -5.21 20.14
CA GLY A 61 1.94 -3.79 20.26
C GLY A 61 2.65 -2.88 19.25
N THR A 62 3.46 -3.42 18.34
CA THR A 62 4.18 -2.60 17.34
C THR A 62 3.22 -2.13 16.25
N ALA A 63 3.05 -0.81 16.12
CA ALA A 63 2.27 -0.23 15.03
C ALA A 63 3.02 -0.36 13.69
N TYR A 64 2.30 -0.69 12.62
CA TYR A 64 2.89 -0.85 11.28
C TYR A 64 1.98 -0.34 10.15
N TRP A 65 2.60 0.03 9.03
CA TRP A 65 2.02 0.25 7.71
C TRP A 65 2.01 -1.05 6.91
N ILE A 66 0.97 -1.28 6.11
CA ILE A 66 0.94 -2.34 5.10
C ILE A 66 1.22 -1.67 3.75
N VAL A 67 2.38 -1.97 3.19
CA VAL A 67 2.86 -1.36 1.94
C VAL A 67 2.95 -2.43 0.88
N THR A 68 2.42 -2.17 -0.32
CA THR A 68 2.53 -3.05 -1.48
C THR A 68 3.43 -2.44 -2.54
N GLY A 69 4.25 -3.29 -3.16
CA GLY A 69 5.09 -2.96 -4.31
C GLY A 69 4.86 -3.92 -5.47
N LEU A 70 5.86 -4.06 -6.34
CA LEU A 70 5.80 -4.93 -7.52
C LEU A 70 5.75 -6.43 -7.17
N CYS A 71 6.36 -6.83 -6.06
CA CYS A 71 6.62 -8.25 -5.76
C CYS A 71 6.13 -8.71 -4.38
N GLY A 72 5.27 -7.94 -3.69
CA GLY A 72 4.74 -8.37 -2.40
C GLY A 72 4.30 -7.24 -1.48
N TYR A 73 4.16 -7.61 -0.21
CA TYR A 73 3.80 -6.71 0.88
C TYR A 73 4.94 -6.64 1.90
N ILE A 74 5.10 -5.46 2.48
CA ILE A 74 6.04 -5.19 3.56
C ILE A 74 5.24 -4.54 4.69
N ARG A 75 5.47 -5.00 5.92
CA ARG A 75 4.98 -4.32 7.12
C ARG A 75 6.07 -3.38 7.59
N MET A 76 5.88 -2.07 7.51
CA MET A 76 6.88 -1.08 7.93
C MET A 76 6.47 -0.47 9.26
N GLN A 77 7.38 -0.31 10.22
CA GLN A 77 7.05 0.31 11.50
C GLN A 77 6.45 1.70 11.31
N ARG A 78 5.39 1.98 12.08
CA ARG A 78 4.64 3.25 12.08
C ARG A 78 4.85 3.98 13.39
N GLY A 79 4.87 5.31 13.36
CA GLY A 79 5.05 6.15 14.54
C GLY A 79 6.51 6.37 14.92
N THR A 80 7.42 6.37 13.96
CA THR A 80 8.87 6.55 14.19
C THR A 80 9.32 8.01 14.07
N GLY A 81 8.39 8.93 13.81
CA GLY A 81 8.64 10.38 13.72
C GLY A 81 7.78 11.03 12.65
N ASN A 82 7.94 12.34 12.43
CA ASN A 82 7.07 13.10 11.52
C ASN A 82 7.08 12.54 10.08
N GLY A 83 8.28 12.28 9.53
CA GLY A 83 8.45 11.70 8.18
C GLY A 83 8.16 10.19 8.11
N GLY A 84 7.99 9.51 9.25
CA GLY A 84 7.85 8.07 9.34
C GLY A 84 9.11 7.28 8.92
N LEU A 85 9.04 5.96 9.02
CA LEU A 85 10.11 5.05 8.64
C LEU A 85 10.36 5.14 7.12
N CYS A 86 11.63 5.25 6.71
CA CYS A 86 12.02 5.42 5.30
C CYS A 86 11.40 6.63 4.60
N GLY A 87 10.91 7.64 5.35
CA GLY A 87 10.29 8.83 4.77
C GLY A 87 8.90 8.61 4.17
N ILE A 88 8.19 7.53 4.56
CA ILE A 88 6.86 7.17 4.03
C ILE A 88 5.82 8.30 4.08
N ALA A 89 5.95 9.26 4.99
CA ALA A 89 5.05 10.41 5.13
C ALA A 89 5.58 11.71 4.50
N MET A 90 6.75 11.69 3.86
CA MET A 90 7.35 12.86 3.22
C MET A 90 6.68 13.20 1.88
N GLU A 91 6.44 12.19 1.04
CA GLU A 91 5.81 12.37 -0.28
C GLU A 91 4.67 11.37 -0.49
N ALA A 92 3.44 11.82 -0.23
CA ALA A 92 2.25 10.99 -0.34
C ALA A 92 1.12 11.65 -1.15
N SER A 93 0.54 10.89 -2.08
CA SER A 93 -0.54 11.35 -2.95
C SER A 93 -1.54 10.24 -3.26
N PHE A 94 -2.78 10.63 -3.53
CA PHE A 94 -3.86 9.73 -3.91
C PHE A 94 -4.76 10.40 -4.94
N PRO A 95 -5.35 9.63 -5.87
CA PRO A 95 -6.30 10.17 -6.83
C PRO A 95 -7.63 10.51 -6.14
N ILE A 96 -8.33 11.49 -6.70
CA ILE A 96 -9.71 11.78 -6.32
C ILE A 96 -10.59 11.49 -7.53
N LYS A 97 -11.59 10.63 -7.34
CA LYS A 97 -12.59 10.32 -8.36
C LYS A 97 -13.93 10.91 -7.96
N THR A 98 -14.40 11.86 -8.74
CA THR A 98 -15.69 12.54 -8.54
C THR A 98 -16.79 12.01 -9.44
N SER A 99 -16.43 11.36 -10.55
CA SER A 99 -17.39 10.82 -11.52
C SER A 99 -17.80 9.38 -11.18
N PRO A 100 -19.09 9.01 -11.34
CA PRO A 100 -19.54 7.63 -11.23
C PRO A 100 -18.82 6.72 -12.22
N ASN A 101 -18.67 5.45 -11.84
CA ASN A 101 -18.28 4.43 -12.81
C ASN A 101 -19.32 4.40 -13.95
N PRO A 102 -18.90 4.30 -15.22
CA PRO A 102 -19.82 4.00 -16.30
C PRO A 102 -20.64 2.76 -15.95
N ALA A 103 -21.95 2.80 -16.21
CA ALA A 103 -22.79 1.65 -15.99
C ALA A 103 -22.21 0.44 -16.75
N CYS A 104 -22.13 -0.71 -16.08
CA CYS A 104 -21.75 -1.96 -16.73
C CYS A 104 -22.73 -2.20 -17.87
N LYS A 105 -22.31 -1.97 -19.13
CA LYS A 105 -23.15 -2.29 -20.28
C LYS A 105 -23.32 -3.81 -20.28
N PRO A 106 -24.55 -4.35 -20.37
CA PRO A 106 -24.72 -5.78 -20.53
C PRO A 106 -23.90 -6.19 -21.77
N ARG A 107 -22.92 -7.09 -21.60
CA ARG A 107 -22.25 -7.68 -22.75
C ARG A 107 -23.35 -8.33 -23.58
N ARG A 108 -23.57 -7.84 -24.79
CA ARG A 108 -24.27 -8.62 -25.81
C ARG A 108 -23.51 -9.94 -25.89
N ALA A 109 -24.19 -11.05 -25.61
CA ALA A 109 -23.60 -12.38 -25.67
C ALA A 109 -23.15 -12.64 -27.11
N LEU A 110 -21.91 -12.26 -27.41
CA LEU A 110 -21.25 -12.50 -28.68
C LEU A 110 -20.17 -13.53 -28.37
N ILE A 111 -20.49 -14.76 -28.78
CA ILE A 111 -19.62 -15.92 -29.04
C ILE A 111 -18.53 -16.15 -28.00
N SER A 112 -18.61 -17.29 -27.30
CA SER A 112 -17.60 -17.80 -26.38
C SER A 112 -16.21 -17.82 -27.01
N VAL A 113 -15.41 -16.78 -26.79
CA VAL A 113 -13.97 -16.83 -27.01
C VAL A 113 -13.38 -17.57 -25.80
N PRO A 114 -12.62 -18.66 -25.99
CA PRO A 114 -11.99 -19.34 -24.87
C PRO A 114 -11.05 -18.35 -24.17
N ALA A 115 -11.14 -18.29 -22.85
CA ALA A 115 -10.31 -17.41 -22.03
C ALA A 115 -8.84 -17.81 -22.22
N ILE A 116 -8.08 -17.00 -22.96
CA ILE A 116 -6.62 -17.01 -22.84
C ILE A 116 -6.34 -16.35 -21.49
N ALA A 117 -5.91 -17.17 -20.53
CA ALA A 117 -5.47 -16.70 -19.23
C ALA A 117 -4.27 -15.77 -19.44
N ALA A 118 -4.48 -14.47 -19.21
CA ALA A 118 -3.37 -13.57 -18.95
C ALA A 118 -2.78 -13.96 -17.59
N LEU A 119 -1.55 -14.50 -17.61
CA LEU A 119 -0.74 -14.71 -16.42
C LEU A 119 -0.32 -13.34 -15.87
N CYS A 120 -1.22 -12.69 -15.13
CA CYS A 120 -0.76 -11.82 -14.04
C CYS A 120 -0.32 -12.73 -12.90
N CYS A 121 0.88 -12.48 -12.36
CA CYS A 121 1.50 -13.22 -11.27
C CYS A 121 0.44 -13.66 -10.24
N GLY A 122 0.36 -14.98 -10.02
CA GLY A 122 -0.85 -15.70 -9.62
C GLY A 122 -1.31 -15.53 -8.17
N TRP A 123 -1.64 -14.32 -7.74
CA TRP A 123 -2.32 -14.10 -6.48
C TRP A 123 -3.78 -13.69 -6.69
N ARG A 124 -4.68 -14.59 -6.27
CA ARG A 124 -6.04 -14.20 -5.88
C ARG A 124 -5.89 -13.28 -4.68
N VAL A 125 -6.14 -11.99 -4.86
CA VAL A 125 -6.38 -11.09 -3.74
C VAL A 125 -7.73 -11.49 -3.13
N THR A 126 -7.73 -12.42 -2.19
CA THR A 126 -8.79 -12.52 -1.20
C THR A 126 -8.47 -11.50 -0.12
N LEU A 127 -9.06 -10.31 -0.23
CA LEU A 127 -9.22 -9.44 0.92
C LEU A 127 -10.02 -10.23 1.97
N PRO A 128 -9.50 -10.49 3.18
CA PRO A 128 -10.36 -10.94 4.25
C PRO A 128 -11.36 -9.83 4.53
N TYR A 129 -12.62 -10.13 4.21
CA TYR A 129 -13.79 -9.35 4.58
C TYR A 129 -13.85 -9.30 6.11
N VAL A 130 -13.29 -8.26 6.72
CA VAL A 130 -13.50 -8.00 8.14
C VAL A 130 -14.91 -7.45 8.28
N GLY A 131 -15.82 -8.32 8.71
CA GLY A 131 -17.21 -7.97 8.99
C GLY A 131 -17.29 -6.95 10.11
N ALA A 132 -17.98 -5.85 9.85
CA ALA A 132 -18.48 -4.96 10.89
C ALA A 132 -19.55 -5.72 11.70
N ARG A 133 -19.35 -5.80 13.01
CA ARG A 133 -20.42 -5.92 14.00
C ARG A 133 -20.46 -4.63 14.79
#